data_AF-A0A7Y3M576-F1
#
_entry.id   AF-A0A7Y3M576-F1
#
_cell.length_a   1.000
_cell.length_b   1.000
_cell.length_c   1.000
_cell.angle_alpha   90.00
_cell.angle_beta   90.00
_cell.angle_gamma   90.00
#
_symmetry.space_group_name_H-M   'P 1'
#
loop_
_entity.id
_entity.type
_entity.pdbx_description
1 polymer ?
#
loop_
_entity_poly.entity_id
_entity_poly.type
_entity_poly.pdbx_seq_one_letter_code
_entity_poly.pdbx_strand_id
1 'polypeptide(L)'
;YNNHPAAYVKNDSALLKYVTDRELNTHNNYLYFLMAGGLIGLFSFLVALGSLIRYSFNRKDILQMTFCLILLLNLITENILSRHFGLIFTSFSLLVLFTKSEGSIE
;
A
#
# COMPACT_ATOMS: atom_id res chain seq x y z
N TYR A 1 3.03 32.62 15.51
CA TYR A 1 2.38 33.23 14.34
C TYR A 1 3.47 33.92 13.53
N ASN A 2 3.91 33.32 12.43
CA ASN A 2 4.61 34.00 11.34
C ASN A 2 4.38 33.14 10.10
N ASN A 3 3.23 33.41 9.48
CA ASN A 3 2.88 32.98 8.15
C ASN A 3 3.83 33.67 7.18
N HIS A 4 4.47 32.92 6.28
CA HIS A 4 4.63 33.24 4.85
C HIS A 4 5.45 32.12 4.17
N PRO A 5 5.15 31.85 2.89
CA PRO A 5 5.22 30.52 2.30
C PRO A 5 6.66 30.05 2.16
N ALA A 6 6.83 28.73 2.32
CA ALA A 6 8.05 28.02 2.00
C ALA A 6 8.47 28.36 0.57
N ALA A 7 9.34 29.37 0.43
CA ALA A 7 10.17 29.51 -0.74
C ALA A 7 10.92 28.19 -0.85
N TYR A 8 10.62 27.42 -1.91
CA TYR A 8 11.14 26.08 -2.17
C TYR A 8 12.61 26.02 -1.77
N VAL A 9 12.87 25.44 -0.59
CA VAL A 9 14.22 25.36 -0.03
C VAL A 9 14.96 24.38 -0.92
N LYS A 10 15.78 24.93 -1.82
CA LYS A 10 16.59 24.20 -2.81
C LYS A 10 17.63 23.27 -2.16
N ASN A 11 17.79 23.34 -0.83
CA ASN A 11 18.73 22.51 -0.07
C ASN A 11 18.03 21.22 0.40
N ASP A 12 18.45 20.11 -0.19
CA ASP A 12 17.91 18.76 -0.01
C ASP A 12 17.83 18.35 1.47
N SER A 13 18.84 18.72 2.27
CA SER A 13 18.90 18.40 3.71
C SER A 13 17.84 19.11 4.56
N ALA A 14 17.53 20.37 4.25
CA ALA A 14 16.53 21.16 4.97
C ALA A 14 15.10 20.81 4.53
N LEU A 15 14.93 20.44 3.25
CA LEU A 15 13.69 19.89 2.72
C LEU A 15 13.36 18.55 3.38
N LEU A 16 14.34 17.63 3.45
CA LEU A 16 14.17 16.33 4.11
C LEU A 16 13.81 16.52 5.58
N LYS A 17 14.52 17.41 6.30
CA LYS A 17 14.17 17.74 7.69
C LYS A 17 12.75 18.30 7.82
N TYR A 18 12.34 19.20 6.93
CA TYR A 18 10.98 19.75 6.93
C TYR A 18 9.91 18.68 6.62
N VAL A 19 10.17 17.79 5.67
CA VAL A 19 9.27 16.68 5.29
C VAL A 19 9.15 15.67 6.43
N THR A 20 10.26 15.34 7.11
CA THR A 20 10.29 14.48 8.29
C THR A 20 9.59 15.12 9.48
N ASP A 21 9.89 16.38 9.80
CA ASP A 21 9.28 17.12 10.92
C ASP A 21 7.77 17.36 10.73
N ARG A 22 7.30 17.38 9.49
CA ARG A 22 5.88 17.59 9.15
C ARG A 22 5.11 16.29 8.88
N GLU A 23 5.76 15.13 8.97
CA GLU A 23 5.20 13.83 8.59
C GLU A 23 4.36 13.93 7.31
N LEU A 24 4.93 14.50 6.23
CA LEU A 24 4.26 14.57 4.93
C LEU A 24 4.23 13.18 4.28
N ASN A 25 3.65 12.22 5.00
CA ASN A 25 3.20 10.97 4.45
C ASN A 25 2.06 11.31 3.51
N THR A 26 2.23 10.90 2.27
CA THR A 26 1.12 10.86 1.35
C THR A 26 0.13 9.89 1.97
N HIS A 27 -1.01 10.39 2.42
CA HIS A 27 -2.07 9.61 3.09
C HIS A 27 -2.77 8.63 2.12
N ASN A 28 -2.03 8.09 1.15
CA ASN A 28 -2.51 7.24 0.08
C ASN A 28 -1.33 6.42 -0.46
N ASN A 29 -1.46 5.10 -0.35
CA ASN A 29 -0.39 4.17 -0.70
C ASN A 29 -0.07 4.17 -2.19
N TYR A 30 -1.05 4.47 -3.05
CA TYR A 30 -0.83 4.62 -4.49
C TYR A 30 0.08 5.82 -4.81
N LEU A 31 -0.13 6.93 -4.10
CA LEU A 31 0.69 8.13 -4.28
C LEU A 31 2.10 7.93 -3.72
N TYR A 32 2.22 7.17 -2.62
CA TYR A 32 3.50 6.76 -2.07
C TYR A 32 4.32 5.94 -3.08
N PHE A 33 3.74 4.90 -3.68
CA PHE A 33 4.42 4.10 -4.70
C PHE A 33 4.77 4.89 -5.97
N LEU A 34 3.94 5.86 -6.34
CA LEU A 34 4.21 6.77 -7.46
C LEU A 34 5.42 7.67 -7.17
N MET A 35 5.56 8.21 -5.97
CA MET A 35 6.70 9.07 -5.63
C MET A 35 7.98 8.28 -5.35
N ALA A 36 7.88 7.10 -4.72
CA ALA A 36 9.03 6.28 -4.36
C ALA A 36 9.61 5.51 -5.56
N GLY A 37 8.75 4.97 -6.42
CA GLY A 37 9.14 4.11 -7.54
C GLY A 37 8.74 4.64 -8.93
N GLY A 38 8.22 5.87 -9.01
CA GLY A 38 7.71 6.42 -10.26
C GLY A 38 6.50 5.65 -10.80
N LEU A 39 6.27 5.81 -12.11
CA LEU A 39 5.20 5.11 -12.81
C LEU A 39 5.38 3.58 -12.78
N ILE A 40 6.64 3.11 -12.79
CA ILE A 40 6.99 1.69 -12.81
C ILE A 40 6.61 1.03 -11.47
N GLY A 41 6.92 1.69 -10.35
CA GLY A 41 6.55 1.23 -9.01
C GLY A 41 5.03 1.14 -8.84
N LEU A 42 4.32 2.19 -9.26
CA LEU A 42 2.86 2.19 -9.22
C LEU A 42 2.26 1.08 -10.10
N PHE A 43 2.75 0.90 -11.33
CA PHE A 43 2.24 -0.12 -12.24
C PHE A 43 2.47 -1.53 -11.69
N SER A 44 3.67 -1.79 -11.15
CA SER A 44 4.00 -3.08 -10.52
C SER A 44 3.09 -3.38 -9.33
N PHE A 45 2.79 -2.36 -8.52
CA PHE A 45 1.86 -2.47 -7.40
C PHE A 45 0.41 -2.77 -7.86
N LEU A 46 -0.06 -2.09 -8.89
CA LEU A 46 -1.39 -2.34 -9.47
C LEU A 46 -1.50 -3.74 -10.07
N VAL A 47 -0.44 -4.24 -10.72
CA VAL A 47 -0.40 -5.61 -11.25
C VAL A 47 -0.45 -6.63 -10.12
N ALA A 48 0.25 -6.39 -9.00
CA ALA A 48 0.21 -7.27 -7.83
C ALA A 48 -1.18 -7.30 -7.17
N LEU A 49 -1.86 -6.16 -7.03
CA LEU A 49 -3.23 -6.11 -6.53
C LEU A 49 -4.22 -6.77 -7.51
N GLY A 50 -4.07 -6.51 -8.81
CA GLY A 50 -4.89 -7.10 -9.86
C GLY A 50 -4.77 -8.62 -9.92
N SER A 51 -3.58 -9.18 -9.66
CA SER A 51 -3.38 -10.63 -9.65
C SER A 51 -4.06 -11.30 -8.46
N LEU A 52 -4.03 -10.70 -7.27
CA LEU A 52 -4.75 -11.16 -6.07
C LEU A 52 -6.26 -11.19 -6.30
N ILE A 53 -6.80 -10.11 -6.87
CA ILE A 53 -8.22 -10.00 -7.20
C ILE A 53 -8.60 -11.06 -8.24
N ARG A 54 -7.84 -11.17 -9.34
CA ARG A 54 -8.07 -12.17 -10.39
C ARG A 54 -8.03 -13.60 -9.84
N TYR A 55 -7.09 -13.89 -8.94
CA TYR A 55 -6.99 -15.20 -8.29
C TYR A 55 -8.22 -15.51 -7.44
N SER A 56 -8.65 -14.56 -6.61
CA SER A 56 -9.83 -14.72 -5.77
C SER A 56 -11.12 -14.90 -6.59
N PHE A 57 -11.28 -14.13 -7.67
CA PHE A 57 -12.40 -14.28 -8.61
C PHE A 57 -12.45 -15.69 -9.23
N ASN A 58 -11.30 -16.23 -9.64
CA ASN A 58 -11.23 -17.57 -10.24
C ASN A 58 -11.59 -18.68 -9.25
N ARG A 59 -11.28 -18.52 -7.97
CA ARG A 59 -11.64 -19.48 -6.92
C ARG A 59 -13.06 -19.32 -6.40
N LYS A 60 -13.76 -18.24 -6.78
CA LYS A 60 -15.09 -17.87 -6.24
C LYS A 60 -15.10 -17.84 -4.70
N ASP A 61 -13.95 -17.55 -4.10
CA ASP A 61 -13.78 -17.51 -2.66
C ASP A 61 -14.16 -16.11 -2.16
N ILE A 62 -15.36 -16.01 -1.58
CA ILE A 62 -15.94 -14.77 -1.08
C ILE A 62 -15.07 -14.15 0.02
N LEU A 63 -14.37 -14.97 0.82
CA LEU A 63 -13.54 -14.48 1.92
C LEU A 63 -12.28 -13.79 1.37
N GLN A 64 -11.59 -14.43 0.43
CA GLN A 64 -10.45 -13.83 -0.28
C GLN A 64 -10.87 -12.52 -0.98
N MET A 65 -12.04 -12.52 -1.61
CA MET A 65 -12.52 -11.39 -2.41
C MET A 65 -12.86 -10.20 -1.52
N THR A 66 -13.56 -10.45 -0.42
CA THR A 66 -13.93 -9.43 0.57
C THR A 66 -12.69 -8.85 1.24
N PHE A 67 -11.69 -9.70 1.59
CA PHE A 67 -10.43 -9.23 2.14
C PHE A 67 -9.69 -8.32 1.15
N CYS A 68 -9.57 -8.71 -0.11
CA CYS A 68 -8.97 -7.86 -1.15
C CYS A 68 -9.70 -6.51 -1.31
N LEU A 69 -11.03 -6.51 -1.25
CA LEU A 69 -11.81 -5.27 -1.36
C LEU A 69 -11.58 -4.34 -0.16
N ILE A 70 -11.59 -4.88 1.06
CA ILE A 70 -11.28 -4.11 2.27
C ILE A 70 -9.86 -3.56 2.18
N LEU A 71 -8.90 -4.37 1.76
CA LEU A 71 -7.51 -3.94 1.56
C LEU A 71 -7.44 -2.78 0.56
N LEU A 72 -8.07 -2.90 -0.61
CA LEU A 72 -8.10 -1.85 -1.63
C LEU A 72 -8.65 -0.52 -1.07
N LEU A 73 -9.76 -0.56 -0.35
CA LEU A 73 -10.36 0.64 0.24
C LEU A 73 -9.42 1.31 1.24
N ASN A 74 -8.78 0.51 2.09
CA ASN A 74 -7.84 1.03 3.08
C ASN A 74 -6.57 1.64 2.44
N LEU A 75 -6.10 1.08 1.32
CA LEU A 75 -4.93 1.60 0.61
C LEU A 75 -5.16 2.97 -0.03
N ILE A 76 -6.43 3.34 -0.29
CA ILE A 76 -6.81 4.67 -0.80
C ILE A 76 -6.67 5.72 0.30
N THR A 77 -7.05 5.38 1.54
CA THR A 77 -7.16 6.33 2.66
C THR A 77 -5.92 6.38 3.55
N GLU A 78 -5.08 5.35 3.53
CA GLU A 78 -3.96 5.24 4.46
C GLU A 78 -2.77 4.47 3.89
N ASN A 79 -1.57 4.85 4.33
CA ASN A 79 -0.32 4.15 4.05
C ASN A 79 -0.14 2.93 4.98
N ILE A 80 -1.09 1.98 4.91
CA ILE A 80 -1.05 0.77 5.75
C ILE A 80 0.24 -0.03 5.53
N LEU A 81 0.78 -0.08 4.30
CA LEU A 81 2.03 -0.82 4.02
C LEU A 81 3.28 -0.14 4.57
N SER A 82 3.26 1.18 4.79
CA SER A 82 4.39 1.88 5.41
C SER A 82 4.39 1.76 6.93
N ARG A 83 3.26 1.34 7.54
CA ARG A 83 3.17 1.09 8.97
C ARG A 83 3.48 -0.37 9.28
N HIS A 84 4.35 -0.61 10.26
CA HIS A 84 4.76 -1.97 10.65
C HIS A 84 3.57 -2.91 10.94
N PHE A 85 2.60 -2.47 11.74
CA PHE A 85 1.43 -3.30 12.06
C PHE A 85 0.57 -3.60 10.83
N GLY A 86 0.37 -2.60 9.96
CA GLY A 86 -0.41 -2.76 8.74
C GLY A 86 0.26 -3.71 7.74
N LEU A 87 1.58 -3.61 7.59
CA LEU A 87 2.37 -4.50 6.77
C LEU A 87 2.32 -5.94 7.29
N ILE A 88 2.49 -6.16 8.59
CA ILE A 88 2.42 -7.50 9.21
C ILE A 88 1.02 -8.09 9.01
N PHE A 89 -0.03 -7.33 9.33
CA PHE A 89 -1.41 -7.80 9.19
C PHE A 89 -1.75 -8.17 7.74
N THR A 90 -1.37 -7.32 6.78
CA THR A 90 -1.64 -7.56 5.36
C THR A 90 -0.88 -8.79 4.88
N SER A 91 0.41 -8.90 5.22
CA SER A 91 1.26 -10.02 4.78
C SER A 91 0.80 -11.35 5.36
N PHE A 92 0.49 -11.37 6.67
CA PHE A 92 -0.03 -12.56 7.35
C PHE A 92 -1.37 -13.00 6.77
N SER A 93 -2.31 -12.06 6.58
CA SER A 93 -3.64 -12.36 6.04
C SER A 93 -3.56 -12.87 4.60
N LEU A 94 -2.69 -12.28 3.77
CA LEU A 94 -2.45 -12.78 2.42
C LEU A 94 -1.86 -14.20 2.44
N LEU A 95 -0.89 -14.47 3.31
CA LEU A 95 -0.30 -15.80 3.44
C LEU A 95 -1.37 -16.83 3.83
N VAL A 96 -2.17 -16.56 4.86
CA VAL A 96 -3.21 -17.49 5.33
C VAL A 96 -4.29 -17.72 4.27
N LEU A 97 -4.75 -16.66 3.59
CA LEU A 97 -5.88 -16.75 2.67
C LEU A 97 -5.51 -17.30 1.29
N PHE A 98 -4.27 -17.13 0.84
CA PHE A 98 -3.84 -17.50 -0.51
C PHE A 98 -2.95 -18.74 -0.56
N THR A 99 -2.51 -19.26 0.60
CA THR A 99 -1.82 -20.55 0.65
C THR A 99 -2.77 -21.66 0.22
N LYS A 100 -2.34 -22.47 -0.76
CA LYS A 100 -3.10 -23.64 -1.20
C LYS A 100 -3.09 -24.66 -0.06
N SER A 101 -4.28 -24.98 0.46
CA SER A 101 -4.45 -26.18 1.28
C SER A 101 -4.21 -27.40 0.38
N GLU A 102 -3.07 -28.07 0.54
CA GLU A 102 -2.82 -29.39 -0.02
C GLU A 102 -3.60 -30.41 0.81
N GLY A 103 -4.90 -30.49 0.55
CA GLY A 103 -5.82 -31.29 1.36
C GLY A 103 -6.99 -31.83 0.56
N SER A 104 -6.70 -32.69 -0.42
CA SER A 104 -7.54 -33.84 -0.81
C SER A 104 -6.81 -34.62 -1.91
N ILE A 105 -5.82 -35.41 -1.51
CA ILE A 105 -5.56 -36.69 -2.19
C ILE A 105 -6.70 -37.59 -1.71
N GLU A 106 -7.78 -37.63 -2.49
CA GLU A 106 -8.72 -38.77 -2.49
C GLU A 106 -8.16 -39.84 -3.43
#